data_AF-A0A7L3FAW6-F1
#
_entry.id   AF-A0A7L3FAW6-F1
#
_cell.length_a   1.000
_cell.length_b   1.000
_cell.length_c   1.000
_cell.angle_alpha   90.00
_cell.angle_beta   90.00
_cell.angle_gamma   90.00
#
_symmetry.space_group_name_H-M   'P 1'
#
loop_
_entity.id
_entity.type
_entity.pdbx_description
1 polymer ?
#
loop_
_entity_poly.entity_id
_entity_poly.type
_entity_poly.pdbx_seq_one_letter_code
_entity_poly.pdbx_strand_id
1 'polypeptide(L)'
;SGVLSYLKETFTHTPSYDMSPAMLNVLVKMMLAQAQECVFEQIGLPGIRNEFFTLVKMTQEVAKVGEVYMLVNTAMNQEPVKENIPYSWSKLAQIKSDHYKALAHYFIATILCDHELQPGDDEDQQEKALSQLYDYMPEGLMILSVLKDKVQRKQLGKAHLRKAIVYHEEALRVCGLCKKLRNIDVLQEVLTAAHKRSLLKYAQQETEDDFLSLIQAPDIVPKTEHKIETIAPQFSKVKVKDFFHRLGPLTVFSAKQRWTAPRTIHIHQEAGELGFSLKGGSPVQIYCLDPACAAALMGLKEGDYIVSVGGVDCKWLGVNEVLEKLRSVGEQPVEIEVISCQDTAASMHSKSATYSVGMQKTYSLICLAMEEDKIDQTKKAPLKLPFLSWGTKNRQKAASTLCLPSAVAGSSQFKKKLSPFTLLNTESSLY
;
A
#
# COMPACT_ATOMS: atom_id res chain seq x y z
N SER A 1 -2.12 -3.77 2.29
CA SER A 1 -2.44 -3.29 0.93
C SER A 1 -3.60 -2.29 0.93
N GLY A 2 -4.85 -2.71 1.20
CA GLY A 2 -6.08 -1.91 1.04
C GLY A 2 -6.03 -0.43 1.40
N VAL A 3 -5.65 -0.14 2.65
CA VAL A 3 -5.55 1.24 3.16
C VAL A 3 -4.55 2.08 2.36
N LEU A 4 -3.42 1.52 1.93
CA LEU A 4 -2.40 2.23 1.15
C LEU A 4 -2.88 2.57 -0.26
N SER A 5 -3.62 1.66 -0.92
CA SER A 5 -4.26 1.95 -2.21
C SER A 5 -5.31 3.05 -2.07
N TYR A 6 -6.16 2.97 -1.04
CA TYR A 6 -7.15 4.00 -0.75
C TYR A 6 -6.51 5.37 -0.48
N LEU A 7 -5.41 5.42 0.28
CA LEU A 7 -4.65 6.65 0.53
C LEU A 7 -4.08 7.24 -0.78
N LYS A 8 -3.49 6.41 -1.64
CA LYS A 8 -2.95 6.78 -2.95
C LYS A 8 -4.01 7.33 -3.90
N GLU A 9 -5.24 6.79 -3.85
CA GLU A 9 -6.35 7.18 -4.73
C GLU A 9 -7.14 8.39 -4.21
N THR A 10 -7.22 8.57 -2.88
CA THR A 10 -8.02 9.63 -2.25
C THR A 10 -7.22 10.92 -2.03
N PHE A 11 -5.94 10.83 -1.68
CA PHE A 11 -5.13 12.00 -1.29
C PHE A 11 -4.10 12.36 -2.37
N THR A 12 -4.56 13.11 -3.37
CA THR A 12 -3.72 13.58 -4.48
C THR A 12 -2.67 14.61 -4.05
N HIS A 13 -2.94 15.37 -2.98
CA HIS A 13 -1.99 16.33 -2.39
C HIS A 13 -1.31 15.70 -1.18
N THR A 14 -0.11 15.16 -1.39
CA THR A 14 0.64 14.44 -0.35
C THR A 14 1.57 15.41 0.41
N PRO A 15 1.56 15.46 1.75
CA PRO A 15 2.36 16.41 2.53
C PRO A 15 3.85 16.07 2.57
N SER A 16 4.19 14.82 2.23
CA SER A 16 5.53 14.23 2.41
C SER A 16 5.76 13.11 1.39
N TYR A 17 7.04 12.79 1.14
CA TYR A 17 7.42 11.87 0.06
C TYR A 17 7.07 10.39 0.36
N ASP A 18 7.09 9.99 1.62
CA ASP A 18 6.67 8.66 2.09
C ASP A 18 5.19 8.36 1.74
N MET A 19 4.36 9.39 1.71
CA MET A 19 2.96 9.35 1.29
C MET A 19 2.76 9.55 -0.22
N SER A 20 3.83 9.77 -1.00
CA SER A 20 3.72 9.98 -2.45
C SER A 20 3.14 8.75 -3.18
N PRO A 21 2.45 8.92 -4.33
CA PRO A 21 1.89 7.78 -5.06
C PRO A 21 2.94 6.74 -5.48
N ALA A 22 4.19 7.17 -5.72
CA ALA A 22 5.31 6.27 -6.05
C ALA A 22 5.70 5.39 -4.84
N MET A 23 5.87 5.98 -3.65
CA MET A 23 6.19 5.21 -2.44
C MET A 23 5.00 4.31 -2.03
N LEU A 24 3.78 4.83 -2.03
CA LEU A 24 2.59 4.04 -1.72
C LEU A 24 2.42 2.83 -2.65
N ASN A 25 2.73 2.96 -3.94
CA ASN A 25 2.73 1.84 -4.88
C ASN A 25 3.76 0.75 -4.52
N VAL A 26 4.95 1.14 -4.05
CA VAL A 26 5.98 0.21 -3.59
C VAL A 26 5.58 -0.49 -2.29
N LEU A 27 5.00 0.25 -1.34
CA LEU A 27 4.46 -0.32 -0.10
C LEU A 27 3.29 -1.27 -0.37
N VAL A 28 2.39 -0.94 -1.31
CA VAL A 28 1.32 -1.83 -1.78
C VAL A 28 1.90 -3.13 -2.34
N LYS A 29 2.88 -3.06 -3.26
CA LYS A 29 3.54 -4.26 -3.81
C LYS A 29 4.22 -5.09 -2.72
N MET A 30 4.90 -4.45 -1.76
CA MET A 30 5.56 -5.15 -0.65
C MET A 30 4.55 -5.92 0.23
N MET A 31 3.42 -5.29 0.56
CA MET A 31 2.34 -5.94 1.32
C MET A 31 1.70 -7.12 0.56
N LEU A 32 1.58 -7.02 -0.77
CA LEU A 32 1.05 -8.09 -1.61
C LEU A 32 2.03 -9.25 -1.75
N ALA A 33 3.34 -8.97 -1.87
CA ALA A 33 4.37 -10.00 -1.89
C ALA A 33 4.44 -10.78 -0.58
N GLN A 34 4.35 -10.09 0.57
CA GLN A 34 4.28 -10.74 1.89
C GLN A 34 3.00 -11.57 2.06
N ALA A 35 1.87 -11.13 1.52
CA ALA A 35 0.64 -11.94 1.54
C ALA A 35 0.74 -13.20 0.66
N GLN A 36 1.39 -13.11 -0.50
CA GLN A 36 1.67 -14.29 -1.36
C GLN A 36 2.64 -15.27 -0.68
N GLU A 37 3.64 -14.76 0.03
CA GLU A 37 4.55 -15.54 0.87
C GLU A 37 3.79 -16.31 1.96
N CYS A 38 2.93 -15.65 2.74
CA CYS A 38 2.10 -16.32 3.75
C CYS A 38 1.18 -17.39 3.15
N VAL A 39 0.67 -17.18 1.93
CA VAL A 39 -0.16 -18.18 1.21
C VAL A 39 0.69 -19.38 0.78
N PHE A 40 1.90 -19.18 0.26
CA PHE A 40 2.82 -20.27 -0.03
C PHE A 40 3.18 -21.08 1.23
N GLU A 41 3.51 -20.39 2.32
CA GLU A 41 3.75 -21.02 3.63
C GLU A 41 2.54 -21.83 4.08
N GLN A 42 1.32 -21.27 3.97
CA GLN A 42 0.07 -21.95 4.31
C GLN A 42 -0.15 -23.24 3.49
N ILE A 43 0.17 -23.25 2.20
CA ILE A 43 0.10 -24.45 1.35
C ILE A 43 1.13 -25.50 1.82
N GLY A 44 2.30 -25.06 2.29
CA GLY A 44 3.36 -25.93 2.82
C GLY A 44 3.17 -26.42 4.26
N LEU A 45 2.29 -25.81 5.07
CA LEU A 45 2.09 -26.13 6.50
C LEU A 45 1.84 -27.62 6.81
N PRO A 46 1.07 -28.39 6.01
CA PRO A 46 0.87 -29.83 6.26
C PRO A 46 2.11 -30.71 6.00
N GLY A 47 3.21 -30.13 5.52
CA GLY A 47 4.40 -30.84 5.05
C GLY A 47 4.39 -31.04 3.53
N ILE A 48 5.53 -30.81 2.90
CA ILE A 48 5.70 -30.97 1.44
C ILE A 48 6.07 -32.43 1.14
N ARG A 49 5.11 -33.20 0.63
CA ARG A 49 5.32 -34.59 0.23
C ARG A 49 6.10 -34.67 -1.09
N ASN A 50 7.00 -35.66 -1.19
CA ASN A 50 7.76 -35.96 -2.41
C ASN A 50 6.89 -36.73 -3.42
N GLU A 51 5.86 -36.05 -3.92
CA GLU A 51 4.87 -36.58 -4.86
C GLU A 51 4.81 -35.65 -6.08
N PHE A 52 4.74 -36.21 -7.29
CA PHE A 52 4.85 -35.47 -8.55
C PHE A 52 3.98 -34.20 -8.59
N PHE A 53 2.65 -34.34 -8.49
CA PHE A 53 1.73 -33.20 -8.57
C PHE A 53 1.84 -32.23 -7.38
N THR A 54 2.17 -32.73 -6.18
CA THR A 54 2.44 -31.89 -5.01
C THR A 54 3.64 -30.98 -5.27
N LEU A 55 4.74 -31.53 -5.81
CA LEU A 55 5.94 -30.76 -6.14
C LEU A 55 5.76 -29.84 -7.36
N VAL A 56 4.98 -30.23 -8.39
CA VAL A 56 4.61 -29.34 -9.51
C VAL A 56 3.91 -28.08 -8.96
N LYS A 57 2.94 -28.27 -8.05
CA LYS A 57 2.24 -27.16 -7.40
C LYS A 57 3.18 -26.28 -6.57
N MET A 58 3.99 -26.87 -5.70
CA MET A 58 4.94 -26.11 -4.88
C MET A 58 5.97 -25.35 -5.73
N THR A 59 6.41 -25.92 -6.85
CA THR A 59 7.29 -25.27 -7.84
C THR A 59 6.67 -23.99 -8.39
N GLN A 60 5.41 -24.04 -8.81
CA GLN A 60 4.70 -22.87 -9.37
C GLN A 60 4.41 -21.80 -8.32
N GLU A 61 3.88 -22.21 -7.15
CA GLU A 61 3.53 -21.29 -6.06
C GLU A 61 4.78 -20.57 -5.53
N VAL A 62 5.89 -21.28 -5.32
CA VAL A 62 7.14 -20.66 -4.84
C VAL A 62 7.81 -19.78 -5.90
N ALA A 63 7.75 -20.17 -7.18
CA ALA A 63 8.17 -19.30 -8.28
C ALA A 63 7.35 -18.00 -8.31
N LYS A 64 6.05 -18.05 -7.98
CA LYS A 64 5.21 -16.85 -7.86
C LYS A 64 5.66 -15.94 -6.72
N VAL A 65 6.05 -16.48 -5.55
CA VAL A 65 6.62 -15.69 -4.45
C VAL A 65 7.94 -15.02 -4.89
N GLY A 66 8.81 -15.74 -5.61
CA GLY A 66 10.05 -15.19 -6.16
C GLY A 66 9.82 -14.05 -7.17
N GLU A 67 8.83 -14.19 -8.05
CA GLU A 67 8.42 -13.16 -9.02
C GLU A 67 7.92 -11.88 -8.31
N VAL A 68 6.98 -11.99 -7.37
CA VAL A 68 6.42 -10.80 -6.70
C VAL A 68 7.49 -10.06 -5.88
N TYR A 69 8.45 -10.77 -5.26
CA TYR A 69 9.59 -10.13 -4.60
C TYR A 69 10.58 -9.49 -5.57
N MET A 70 10.81 -10.08 -6.75
CA MET A 70 11.58 -9.44 -7.81
C MET A 70 10.92 -8.13 -8.26
N LEU A 71 9.59 -8.12 -8.45
CA LEU A 71 8.83 -6.91 -8.82
C LEU A 71 8.86 -5.84 -7.71
N VAL A 72 8.87 -6.24 -6.44
CA VAL A 72 9.10 -5.33 -5.30
C VAL A 72 10.51 -4.73 -5.37
N ASN A 73 11.55 -5.57 -5.48
CA ASN A 73 12.94 -5.11 -5.55
C ASN A 73 13.16 -4.15 -6.74
N THR A 74 12.63 -4.45 -7.92
CA THR A 74 12.69 -3.55 -9.08
C THR A 74 12.03 -2.21 -8.79
N ALA A 75 10.83 -2.20 -8.20
CA ALA A 75 10.12 -0.96 -7.87
C ALA A 75 10.84 -0.14 -6.77
N MET A 76 11.49 -0.80 -5.81
CA MET A 76 12.30 -0.15 -4.78
C MET A 76 13.59 0.48 -5.33
N ASN A 77 14.10 0.02 -6.48
CA ASN A 77 15.33 0.54 -7.09
C ASN A 77 15.08 1.55 -8.23
N GLN A 78 13.83 1.94 -8.49
CA GLN A 78 13.49 3.01 -9.42
C GLN A 78 13.62 4.39 -8.75
N GLU A 79 14.06 5.39 -9.50
CA GLU A 79 14.01 6.79 -9.07
C GLU A 79 12.56 7.32 -9.12
N PRO A 80 12.13 8.19 -8.19
CA PRO A 80 12.89 8.73 -7.04
C PRO A 80 12.82 7.84 -5.77
N VAL A 81 12.17 6.67 -5.81
CA VAL A 81 11.94 5.82 -4.61
C VAL A 81 13.25 5.33 -4.00
N LYS A 82 14.22 4.94 -4.84
CA LYS A 82 15.52 4.37 -4.46
C LYS A 82 16.28 5.18 -3.41
N GLU A 83 16.21 6.50 -3.48
CA GLU A 83 16.92 7.40 -2.55
C GLU A 83 16.22 7.52 -1.20
N ASN A 84 14.92 7.22 -1.15
CA ASN A 84 14.02 7.48 -0.02
C ASN A 84 13.66 6.20 0.76
N ILE A 85 13.97 5.02 0.23
CA ILE A 85 13.67 3.74 0.88
C ILE A 85 14.89 3.16 1.62
N PRO A 86 14.74 2.52 2.79
CA PRO A 86 15.86 1.89 3.48
C PRO A 86 16.55 0.84 2.60
N TYR A 87 17.86 0.98 2.38
CA TYR A 87 18.68 0.03 1.60
C TYR A 87 18.53 -1.44 2.05
N SER A 88 18.30 -1.68 3.35
CA SER A 88 18.05 -3.03 3.88
C SER A 88 16.74 -3.65 3.38
N TRP A 89 15.73 -2.86 2.99
CA TRP A 89 14.47 -3.39 2.46
C TRP A 89 14.63 -3.86 1.01
N SER A 90 15.29 -3.09 0.15
CA SER A 90 15.56 -3.54 -1.23
C SER A 90 16.50 -4.75 -1.25
N LYS A 91 17.52 -4.79 -0.39
CA LYS A 91 18.35 -5.99 -0.23
C LYS A 91 17.58 -7.19 0.30
N LEU A 92 16.65 -7.04 1.25
CA LEU A 92 15.81 -8.14 1.72
C LEU A 92 14.84 -8.65 0.63
N ALA A 93 14.24 -7.74 -0.15
CA ALA A 93 13.41 -8.11 -1.29
C ALA A 93 14.20 -8.86 -2.38
N GLN A 94 15.45 -8.46 -2.64
CA GLN A 94 16.36 -9.23 -3.51
C GLN A 94 16.63 -10.63 -2.94
N ILE A 95 17.05 -10.73 -1.68
CA ILE A 95 17.34 -12.01 -1.01
C ILE A 95 16.14 -12.96 -1.06
N LYS A 96 14.92 -12.46 -0.81
CA LYS A 96 13.69 -13.26 -0.91
C LYS A 96 13.39 -13.69 -2.35
N SER A 97 13.54 -12.80 -3.33
CA SER A 97 13.45 -13.15 -4.78
C SER A 97 14.33 -14.35 -5.10
N ASP A 98 15.61 -14.27 -4.71
CA ASP A 98 16.61 -15.24 -5.12
C ASP A 98 16.44 -16.56 -4.34
N HIS A 99 16.12 -16.50 -3.04
CA HIS A 99 15.76 -17.68 -2.24
C HIS A 99 14.54 -18.44 -2.79
N TYR A 100 13.44 -17.74 -3.13
CA TYR A 100 12.25 -18.40 -3.62
C TYR A 100 12.40 -18.94 -5.06
N LYS A 101 13.21 -18.29 -5.91
CA LYS A 101 13.64 -18.85 -7.20
C LYS A 101 14.52 -20.09 -7.02
N ALA A 102 15.41 -20.10 -6.03
CA ALA A 102 16.21 -21.28 -5.70
C ALA A 102 15.33 -22.46 -5.25
N LEU A 103 14.32 -22.20 -4.40
CA LEU A 103 13.36 -23.22 -4.00
C LEU A 103 12.52 -23.77 -5.16
N ALA A 104 12.12 -22.93 -6.13
CA ALA A 104 11.44 -23.40 -7.35
C ALA A 104 12.32 -24.39 -8.12
N HIS A 105 13.59 -24.03 -8.33
CA HIS A 105 14.56 -24.91 -8.98
C HIS A 105 14.89 -26.17 -8.17
N TYR A 106 14.85 -26.10 -6.84
CA TYR A 106 15.03 -27.27 -5.97
C TYR A 106 13.84 -28.25 -6.06
N PHE A 107 12.60 -27.76 -6.05
CA PHE A 107 11.42 -28.63 -6.16
C PHE A 107 11.35 -29.31 -7.52
N ILE A 108 11.54 -28.58 -8.62
CA ILE A 108 11.52 -29.18 -9.96
C ILE A 108 12.67 -30.17 -10.17
N ALA A 109 13.85 -29.89 -9.61
CA ALA A 109 14.94 -30.86 -9.61
C ALA A 109 14.59 -32.11 -8.81
N THR A 110 13.89 -31.97 -7.68
CA THR A 110 13.44 -33.13 -6.88
C THR A 110 12.48 -34.01 -7.68
N ILE A 111 11.52 -33.41 -8.42
CA ILE A 111 10.68 -34.14 -9.39
C ILE A 111 11.56 -34.91 -10.38
N LEU A 112 12.47 -34.22 -11.06
CA LEU A 112 13.26 -34.78 -12.15
C LEU A 112 14.23 -35.89 -11.67
N CYS A 113 14.77 -35.76 -10.46
CA CYS A 113 15.72 -36.71 -9.87
C CYS A 113 15.06 -37.96 -9.26
N ASP A 114 13.89 -37.80 -8.64
CA ASP A 114 13.28 -38.84 -7.79
C ASP A 114 12.07 -39.53 -8.42
N HIS A 115 11.29 -38.83 -9.26
CA HIS A 115 10.11 -39.41 -9.90
C HIS A 115 10.51 -40.45 -10.95
N GLU A 116 9.71 -41.50 -11.11
CA GLU A 116 9.79 -42.49 -12.19
C GLU A 116 8.38 -42.87 -12.62
N LEU A 117 8.06 -42.77 -13.92
CA LEU A 117 6.73 -43.15 -14.43
C LEU A 117 6.43 -44.62 -14.13
N GLN A 118 5.29 -44.87 -13.50
CA GLN A 118 4.80 -46.22 -13.22
C GLN A 118 3.78 -46.68 -14.28
N PRO A 119 3.60 -48.00 -14.50
CA PRO A 119 2.67 -48.51 -15.53
C PRO A 119 1.18 -48.16 -15.35
N GLY A 120 0.80 -47.58 -14.20
CA GLY A 120 -0.55 -47.09 -13.91
C GLY A 120 -0.68 -45.57 -13.82
N ASP A 121 0.39 -44.83 -14.13
CA ASP A 121 0.38 -43.37 -14.14
C ASP A 121 -0.32 -42.81 -15.39
N ASP A 122 -1.02 -41.68 -15.25
CA ASP A 122 -1.52 -40.89 -16.38
C ASP A 122 -0.36 -40.09 -17.00
N GLU A 123 0.29 -40.69 -18.00
CA GLU A 123 1.42 -40.12 -18.74
C GLU A 123 1.08 -38.76 -19.36
N ASP A 124 -0.08 -38.64 -20.01
CA ASP A 124 -0.56 -37.42 -20.66
C ASP A 124 -0.75 -36.28 -19.64
N GLN A 125 -1.30 -36.60 -18.46
CA GLN A 125 -1.47 -35.63 -17.37
C GLN A 125 -0.12 -35.20 -16.78
N GLN A 126 0.83 -36.12 -16.60
CA GLN A 126 2.18 -35.79 -16.12
C GLN A 126 2.97 -34.95 -17.13
N GLU A 127 2.91 -35.28 -18.43
CA GLU A 127 3.53 -34.48 -19.49
C GLU A 127 2.96 -33.07 -19.50
N LYS A 128 1.63 -32.94 -19.50
CA LYS A 128 0.94 -31.64 -19.48
C LYS A 128 1.28 -30.82 -18.24
N ALA A 129 1.45 -31.46 -17.08
CA ALA A 129 1.81 -30.78 -15.84
C ALA A 129 3.26 -30.28 -15.84
N LEU A 130 4.22 -31.10 -16.32
CA LEU A 130 5.62 -30.67 -16.47
C LEU A 130 5.79 -29.62 -17.58
N SER A 131 5.02 -29.74 -18.67
CA SER A 131 4.96 -28.74 -19.74
C SER A 131 4.60 -27.35 -19.20
N GLN A 132 3.60 -27.26 -18.32
CA GLN A 132 3.18 -25.99 -17.70
C GLN A 132 4.19 -25.39 -16.71
N LEU A 133 5.34 -26.04 -16.45
CA LEU A 133 6.42 -25.45 -15.66
C LEU A 133 7.37 -24.59 -16.50
N TYR A 134 7.32 -24.66 -17.83
CA TYR A 134 8.28 -24.00 -18.72
C TYR A 134 7.59 -23.24 -19.87
N ASP A 135 8.01 -22.00 -20.13
CA ASP A 135 7.58 -21.26 -21.34
C ASP A 135 8.30 -21.75 -22.61
N TYR A 136 9.47 -22.40 -22.44
CA TYR A 136 10.33 -22.90 -23.49
C TYR A 136 11.18 -24.07 -22.99
N MET A 137 11.36 -25.11 -23.81
CA MET A 137 12.26 -26.24 -23.54
C MET A 137 13.56 -26.11 -24.36
N PRO A 138 14.73 -26.44 -23.79
CA PRO A 138 16.01 -26.38 -24.51
C PRO A 138 16.02 -27.22 -25.79
N GLU A 139 16.74 -26.75 -26.82
CA GLU A 139 16.90 -27.48 -28.08
C GLU A 139 17.36 -28.93 -27.86
N GLY A 140 16.69 -29.86 -28.53
CA GLY A 140 16.95 -31.31 -28.41
C GLY A 140 16.27 -32.02 -27.25
N LEU A 141 15.59 -31.31 -26.33
CA LEU A 141 14.79 -31.94 -25.26
C LEU A 141 13.29 -31.83 -25.54
N MET A 142 12.57 -32.94 -25.38
CA MET A 142 11.10 -32.96 -25.34
C MET A 142 10.62 -33.32 -23.93
N ILE A 143 9.45 -32.83 -23.51
CA ILE A 143 8.93 -33.07 -22.16
C ILE A 143 8.67 -34.57 -21.96
N LEU A 144 8.02 -35.23 -22.93
CA LEU A 144 7.82 -36.68 -22.90
C LEU A 144 9.13 -37.49 -22.89
N SER A 145 10.18 -37.05 -23.60
CA SER A 145 11.48 -37.75 -23.57
C SER A 145 12.15 -37.59 -22.22
N VAL A 146 12.12 -36.39 -21.65
CA VAL A 146 12.60 -36.09 -20.29
C VAL A 146 11.84 -36.89 -19.23
N LEU A 147 10.53 -37.09 -19.37
CA LEU A 147 9.76 -37.91 -18.42
C LEU A 147 10.15 -39.38 -18.46
N LYS A 148 10.33 -39.96 -19.66
CA LYS A 148 10.65 -41.39 -19.84
C LYS A 148 12.12 -41.73 -19.61
N ASP A 149 13.03 -40.92 -20.14
CA ASP A 149 14.47 -41.16 -20.09
C ASP A 149 15.05 -40.67 -18.76
N LYS A 150 15.35 -41.61 -17.87
CA LYS A 150 15.98 -41.39 -16.57
C LYS A 150 17.31 -40.63 -16.64
N VAL A 151 18.07 -40.74 -17.74
CA VAL A 151 19.34 -40.02 -17.93
C VAL A 151 19.05 -38.56 -18.27
N GLN A 152 18.21 -38.28 -19.27
CA GLN A 152 17.79 -36.91 -19.61
C GLN A 152 17.15 -36.20 -18.41
N ARG A 153 16.26 -36.89 -17.69
CA ARG A 153 15.59 -36.37 -16.49
C ARG A 153 16.59 -35.96 -15.41
N LYS A 154 17.55 -36.84 -15.08
CA LYS A 154 18.59 -36.53 -14.09
C LYS A 154 19.53 -35.42 -14.55
N GLN A 155 19.90 -35.35 -15.82
CA GLN A 155 20.73 -34.25 -16.35
C GLN A 155 20.02 -32.89 -16.23
N LEU A 156 18.73 -32.80 -16.59
CA LEU A 156 17.94 -31.59 -16.40
C LEU A 156 17.75 -31.25 -14.91
N GLY A 157 17.55 -32.26 -14.07
CA GLY A 157 17.52 -32.12 -12.61
C GLY A 157 18.81 -31.52 -12.03
N LYS A 158 19.98 -32.00 -12.48
CA LYS A 158 21.29 -31.41 -12.13
C LYS A 158 21.42 -29.96 -12.58
N ALA A 159 20.97 -29.63 -13.79
CA ALA A 159 20.98 -28.25 -14.29
C ALA A 159 20.14 -27.32 -13.38
N HIS A 160 18.97 -27.78 -12.93
CA HIS A 160 18.14 -27.03 -11.99
C HIS A 160 18.79 -26.93 -10.60
N LEU A 161 19.41 -27.98 -10.08
CA LEU A 161 20.15 -27.92 -8.80
C LEU A 161 21.31 -26.92 -8.83
N ARG A 162 22.09 -26.87 -9.93
CA ARG A 162 23.12 -25.84 -10.13
C ARG A 162 22.53 -24.43 -10.06
N LYS A 163 21.39 -24.20 -10.71
CA LYS A 163 20.68 -22.90 -10.69
C LYS A 163 20.13 -22.56 -9.30
N ALA A 164 19.64 -23.56 -8.55
CA ALA A 164 19.21 -23.40 -7.16
C ALA A 164 20.37 -23.05 -6.22
N ILE A 165 21.52 -23.71 -6.36
CA ILE A 165 22.75 -23.41 -5.60
C ILE A 165 23.18 -21.97 -5.85
N VAL A 166 23.36 -21.57 -7.13
CA VAL A 166 23.80 -20.21 -7.51
C VAL A 166 22.88 -19.12 -6.95
N TYR A 167 21.55 -19.30 -6.99
CA TYR A 167 20.63 -18.33 -6.40
C TYR A 167 20.73 -18.26 -4.87
N HIS A 168 20.92 -19.39 -4.18
CA HIS A 168 21.15 -19.38 -2.73
C HIS A 168 22.52 -18.78 -2.34
N GLU A 169 23.57 -19.02 -3.12
CA GLU A 169 24.89 -18.39 -2.93
C GLU A 169 24.80 -16.87 -3.08
N GLU A 170 24.09 -16.36 -4.10
CA GLU A 170 23.86 -14.92 -4.28
C GLU A 170 23.03 -14.34 -3.11
N ALA A 171 21.98 -15.03 -2.67
CA ALA A 171 21.18 -14.62 -1.51
C ALA A 171 22.03 -14.54 -0.23
N LEU A 172 22.88 -15.54 0.04
CA LEU A 172 23.84 -15.54 1.15
C LEU A 172 24.86 -14.41 1.03
N ARG A 173 25.42 -14.18 -0.16
CA ARG A 173 26.38 -13.10 -0.44
C ARG A 173 25.76 -11.72 -0.19
N VAL A 174 24.55 -11.47 -0.70
CA VAL A 174 23.84 -10.20 -0.51
C VAL A 174 23.47 -9.99 0.97
N CYS A 175 23.07 -11.06 1.67
CA CYS A 175 22.85 -11.03 3.12
C CYS A 175 24.13 -10.63 3.88
N GLY A 176 25.25 -11.29 3.60
CA GLY A 176 26.55 -11.04 4.23
C GLY A 176 27.14 -9.65 3.97
N LEU A 177 26.81 -9.02 2.83
CA LEU A 177 27.22 -7.65 2.50
C LEU A 177 26.36 -6.58 3.18
N CYS A 178 25.08 -6.86 3.48
CA CYS A 178 24.20 -5.89 4.12
C CYS A 178 24.34 -5.90 5.64
N LYS A 179 24.99 -4.85 6.20
CA LYS A 179 25.27 -4.72 7.65
C LYS A 179 24.07 -4.99 8.58
N LYS A 180 22.84 -4.66 8.16
CA LYS A 180 21.63 -4.92 8.94
C LYS A 180 21.14 -6.36 8.84
N LEU A 181 21.25 -6.99 7.65
CA LEU A 181 20.67 -8.30 7.38
C LEU A 181 21.60 -9.44 7.82
N ARG A 182 22.92 -9.27 7.72
CA ARG A 182 23.90 -10.24 8.26
C ARG A 182 23.75 -10.51 9.76
N ASN A 183 23.15 -9.58 10.52
CA ASN A 183 22.95 -9.73 11.96
C ASN A 183 21.55 -10.29 12.31
N ILE A 184 20.86 -10.90 11.34
CA ILE A 184 19.58 -11.58 11.53
C ILE A 184 19.83 -13.09 11.43
N ASP A 185 19.98 -13.75 12.57
CA ASP A 185 20.42 -15.15 12.63
C ASP A 185 19.46 -16.09 11.90
N VAL A 186 18.15 -15.97 12.14
CA VAL A 186 17.10 -16.75 11.46
C VAL A 186 17.17 -16.64 9.93
N LEU A 187 17.53 -15.46 9.39
CA LEU A 187 17.69 -15.28 7.94
C LEU A 187 18.92 -16.05 7.41
N GLN A 188 20.03 -16.04 8.15
CA GLN A 188 21.20 -16.84 7.81
C GLN A 188 20.92 -18.34 7.90
N GLU A 189 20.20 -18.77 8.94
CA GLU A 189 19.84 -20.18 9.17
C GLU A 189 18.99 -20.73 8.02
N VAL A 190 17.89 -20.05 7.66
CA VAL A 190 17.00 -20.44 6.56
C VAL A 190 17.75 -20.53 5.23
N LEU A 191 18.52 -19.49 4.87
CA LEU A 191 19.30 -19.48 3.63
C LEU A 191 20.36 -20.60 3.61
N THR A 192 21.04 -20.82 4.74
CA THR A 192 22.09 -21.84 4.86
C THR A 192 21.51 -23.25 4.81
N ALA A 193 20.36 -23.50 5.43
CA ALA A 193 19.68 -24.79 5.39
C ALA A 193 19.21 -25.15 3.97
N ALA A 194 18.56 -24.21 3.29
CA ALA A 194 18.09 -24.39 1.91
C ALA A 194 19.26 -24.57 0.91
N HIS A 195 20.35 -23.80 1.09
CA HIS A 195 21.58 -23.97 0.32
C HIS A 195 22.20 -25.36 0.51
N LYS A 196 22.40 -25.78 1.77
CA LYS A 196 22.93 -27.12 2.11
C LYS A 196 22.08 -28.24 1.53
N ARG A 197 20.75 -28.11 1.54
CA ARG A 197 19.86 -29.13 0.94
C ARG A 197 20.04 -29.24 -0.57
N SER A 198 20.20 -28.10 -1.26
CA SER A 198 20.46 -28.07 -2.70
C SER A 198 21.80 -28.73 -3.04
N LEU A 199 22.85 -28.46 -2.25
CA LEU A 199 24.17 -29.11 -2.37
C LEU A 199 24.11 -30.62 -2.11
N LEU A 200 23.46 -31.06 -1.03
CA LEU A 200 23.30 -32.48 -0.70
C LEU A 200 22.53 -33.23 -1.80
N LYS A 201 21.46 -32.63 -2.34
CA LYS A 201 20.68 -33.21 -3.43
C LYS A 201 21.49 -33.27 -4.74
N TYR A 202 22.36 -32.30 -5.01
CA TYR A 202 23.26 -32.31 -6.16
C TYR A 202 24.29 -33.44 -6.06
N ALA A 203 24.97 -33.56 -4.91
CA ALA A 203 25.95 -34.62 -4.67
C ALA A 203 25.36 -36.04 -4.80
N GLN A 204 24.09 -36.25 -4.42
CA GLN A 204 23.38 -37.51 -4.60
C GLN A 204 23.16 -37.92 -6.08
N GLN A 205 23.36 -37.01 -7.03
CA GLN A 205 23.15 -37.29 -8.45
C GLN A 205 24.46 -37.47 -9.23
N GLU A 206 25.64 -37.15 -8.67
CA GLU A 206 26.91 -37.22 -9.39
C GLU A 206 27.16 -38.61 -10.01
N THR A 207 27.57 -38.60 -11.27
CA THR A 207 27.83 -39.80 -12.08
C THR A 207 29.06 -39.60 -12.96
N GLU A 208 29.83 -40.65 -13.23
CA GLU A 208 31.17 -40.56 -13.84
C GLU A 208 31.19 -39.83 -15.21
N ASP A 209 30.11 -39.91 -16.00
CA ASP A 209 29.97 -39.23 -17.30
C ASP A 209 29.57 -37.73 -17.25
N ASP A 210 29.51 -37.10 -16.06
CA ASP A 210 29.01 -35.71 -15.91
C ASP A 210 29.88 -34.62 -16.56
N PHE A 211 31.11 -34.93 -16.97
CA PHE A 211 32.11 -33.98 -17.45
C PHE A 211 31.70 -33.14 -18.68
N LEU A 212 30.67 -33.57 -19.43
CA LEU A 212 30.24 -32.92 -20.69
C LEU A 212 28.79 -32.40 -20.68
N SER A 213 28.07 -32.47 -19.55
CA SER A 213 26.65 -32.04 -19.51
C SER A 213 26.48 -30.52 -19.47
N LEU A 214 26.36 -29.90 -20.65
CA LEU A 214 26.17 -28.46 -20.89
C LEU A 214 24.71 -27.96 -20.80
N ILE A 215 23.75 -28.84 -20.50
CA ILE A 215 22.32 -28.48 -20.42
C ILE A 215 22.10 -27.32 -19.43
N GLN A 216 21.48 -26.24 -19.92
CA GLN A 216 21.06 -25.10 -19.10
C GLN A 216 19.63 -25.33 -18.60
N ALA A 217 19.41 -24.99 -17.33
CA ALA A 217 18.08 -25.07 -16.74
C ALA A 217 17.18 -23.94 -17.27
N PRO A 218 16.02 -24.27 -17.89
CA PRO A 218 15.05 -23.26 -18.33
C PRO A 218 14.51 -22.46 -17.13
N ASP A 219 13.84 -21.34 -17.44
CA ASP A 219 13.12 -20.55 -16.44
C ASP A 219 11.77 -21.20 -16.11
N ILE A 220 11.35 -21.06 -14.85
CA ILE A 220 10.12 -21.67 -14.34
C ILE A 220 8.98 -20.66 -14.41
N VAL A 221 7.85 -21.09 -14.97
CA VAL A 221 6.64 -20.26 -15.10
C VAL A 221 5.96 -20.07 -13.74
N PRO A 222 5.82 -18.84 -13.22
CA PRO A 222 5.17 -18.57 -11.95
C PRO A 222 3.65 -18.64 -12.07
N LYS A 223 3.00 -19.49 -11.27
CA LYS A 223 1.54 -19.65 -11.24
C LYS A 223 1.07 -19.86 -9.80
N THR A 224 -0.09 -19.30 -9.46
CA THR A 224 -0.71 -19.49 -8.14
C THR A 224 -2.19 -19.77 -8.33
N GLU A 225 -2.74 -20.67 -7.52
CA GLU A 225 -4.18 -20.89 -7.41
C GLU A 225 -4.85 -19.79 -6.56
N HIS A 226 -4.07 -19.11 -5.73
CA HIS A 226 -4.54 -18.18 -4.69
C HIS A 226 -4.11 -16.75 -5.01
N LYS A 227 -4.77 -16.14 -6.00
CA LYS A 227 -4.51 -14.75 -6.39
C LYS A 227 -4.78 -13.78 -5.23
N ILE A 228 -3.74 -13.14 -4.72
CA ILE A 228 -3.87 -12.09 -3.69
C ILE A 228 -4.54 -10.85 -4.29
N GLU A 229 -5.63 -10.39 -3.67
CA GLU A 229 -6.34 -9.18 -4.06
C GLU A 229 -6.38 -8.13 -2.94
N THR A 230 -6.61 -6.88 -3.34
CA THR A 230 -6.60 -5.73 -2.42
C THR A 230 -8.01 -5.36 -1.98
N ILE A 231 -8.34 -5.63 -0.73
CA ILE A 231 -9.65 -5.29 -0.14
C ILE A 231 -9.63 -3.83 0.33
N ALA A 232 -10.55 -3.00 -0.18
CA ALA A 232 -10.70 -1.60 0.23
C ALA A 232 -11.22 -1.45 1.68
N PRO A 233 -10.84 -0.37 2.41
CA PRO A 233 -11.35 -0.10 3.75
C PRO A 233 -12.87 0.16 3.74
N GLN A 234 -13.60 -0.50 4.65
CA GLN A 234 -15.06 -0.42 4.75
C GLN A 234 -15.51 0.47 5.92
N PHE A 235 -15.59 1.78 5.68
CA PHE A 235 -15.93 2.78 6.71
C PHE A 235 -17.36 2.66 7.25
N SER A 236 -18.31 2.11 6.48
CA SER A 236 -19.72 1.95 6.87
C SER A 236 -19.98 0.88 7.94
N LYS A 237 -18.99 0.03 8.25
CA LYS A 237 -19.12 -1.01 9.30
C LYS A 237 -19.15 -0.45 10.72
N VAL A 238 -18.67 0.78 10.93
CA VAL A 238 -18.68 1.45 12.23
C VAL A 238 -19.75 2.53 12.21
N LYS A 239 -20.74 2.45 13.12
CA LYS A 239 -21.71 3.54 13.32
C LYS A 239 -20.99 4.72 13.99
N VAL A 240 -20.60 5.71 13.20
CA VAL A 240 -20.00 6.95 13.70
C VAL A 240 -21.11 7.95 14.02
N LYS A 241 -21.06 8.55 15.21
CA LYS A 241 -21.90 9.71 15.55
C LYS A 241 -21.23 10.97 14.99
N ASP A 242 -21.94 11.73 14.16
CA ASP A 242 -21.46 13.02 13.70
C ASP A 242 -21.39 14.02 14.88
N PHE A 243 -20.18 14.49 15.19
CA PHE A 243 -19.94 15.52 16.21
C PHE A 243 -20.61 16.85 15.85
N PHE A 244 -20.73 17.14 14.56
CA PHE A 244 -21.30 18.37 14.02
C PHE A 244 -22.79 18.26 13.70
N HIS A 245 -23.45 17.14 14.06
CA HIS A 245 -24.89 16.96 13.89
C HIS A 245 -25.71 18.16 14.45
N ARG A 246 -25.27 18.79 15.54
CA ARG A 246 -25.95 19.98 16.10
C ARG A 246 -25.93 21.22 15.20
N LEU A 247 -25.04 21.30 14.21
CA LEU A 247 -25.02 22.37 13.22
C LEU A 247 -26.15 22.22 12.19
N GLY A 248 -26.61 21.00 11.93
CA GLY A 248 -27.64 20.69 10.93
C GLY A 248 -27.09 19.95 9.70
N PRO A 249 -27.96 19.61 8.74
CA PRO A 249 -27.59 18.89 7.50
C PRO A 249 -26.47 19.56 6.70
N LEU A 250 -25.40 18.81 6.41
CA LEU A 250 -24.21 19.29 5.69
C LEU A 250 -24.51 19.83 4.27
N THR A 251 -25.61 19.42 3.65
CA THR A 251 -26.10 19.94 2.36
C THR A 251 -26.47 21.42 2.41
N VAL A 252 -26.80 21.94 3.59
CA VAL A 252 -27.22 23.33 3.84
C VAL A 252 -26.20 24.02 4.77
N PHE A 253 -25.92 23.42 5.93
CA PHE A 253 -24.95 23.91 6.91
C PHE A 253 -23.52 23.49 6.56
N SER A 254 -22.96 24.11 5.52
CA SER A 254 -21.55 23.94 5.15
C SER A 254 -20.86 25.27 4.86
N ALA A 255 -19.52 25.29 4.96
CA ALA A 255 -18.69 26.45 4.65
C ALA A 255 -18.77 26.96 3.19
N LYS A 256 -19.51 26.27 2.31
CA LYS A 256 -19.84 26.75 0.96
C LYS A 256 -20.94 27.82 0.95
N GLN A 257 -21.77 27.87 2.01
CA GLN A 257 -22.90 28.76 2.13
C GLN A 257 -22.64 29.76 3.27
N ARG A 258 -23.05 31.01 3.08
CA ARG A 258 -22.96 32.05 4.11
C ARG A 258 -24.35 32.30 4.67
N TRP A 259 -24.47 32.30 6.00
CA TRP A 259 -25.75 32.42 6.69
C TRP A 259 -25.81 33.72 7.48
N THR A 260 -26.98 34.35 7.59
CA THR A 260 -27.21 35.39 8.60
C THR A 260 -27.11 34.80 10.01
N ALA A 261 -26.94 35.67 11.00
CA ALA A 261 -27.28 35.30 12.38
C ALA A 261 -28.76 34.82 12.44
N PRO A 262 -29.12 33.91 13.36
CA PRO A 262 -30.51 33.56 13.62
C PRO A 262 -31.35 34.80 13.93
N ARG A 263 -32.55 34.85 13.37
CA ARG A 263 -33.55 35.90 13.58
C ARG A 263 -34.76 35.28 14.24
N THR A 264 -35.09 35.77 15.43
CA THR A 264 -36.29 35.36 16.18
C THR A 264 -37.51 36.10 15.65
N ILE A 265 -38.58 35.36 15.35
CA ILE A 265 -39.84 35.88 14.80
C ILE A 265 -40.97 35.29 15.63
N HIS A 266 -41.88 36.14 16.11
CA HIS A 266 -43.04 35.73 16.89
C HIS A 266 -44.27 35.68 15.98
N ILE A 267 -44.78 34.48 15.73
CA ILE A 267 -45.95 34.24 14.89
C ILE A 267 -47.20 34.13 15.76
N HIS A 268 -48.23 34.89 15.39
CA HIS A 268 -49.58 34.74 15.93
C HIS A 268 -50.44 34.08 14.84
N GLN A 269 -51.19 33.03 15.19
CA GLN A 269 -51.98 32.27 14.22
C GLN A 269 -53.41 32.85 14.13
N GLU A 270 -53.60 33.83 13.25
CA GLU A 270 -54.92 34.41 13.00
C GLU A 270 -55.78 33.45 12.15
N ALA A 271 -57.00 33.17 12.60
CA ALA A 271 -57.99 32.30 11.93
C ALA A 271 -57.51 30.88 11.53
N GLY A 272 -56.40 30.39 12.11
CA GLY A 272 -55.85 29.06 11.82
C GLY A 272 -54.87 29.00 10.64
N GLU A 273 -54.67 30.10 9.90
CA GLU A 273 -53.71 30.16 8.80
C GLU A 273 -52.39 30.83 9.23
N LEU A 274 -51.27 30.38 8.67
CA LEU A 274 -49.93 30.91 9.00
C LEU A 274 -49.49 32.08 8.10
N GLY A 275 -50.20 32.34 7.00
CA GLY A 275 -49.80 33.31 5.97
C GLY A 275 -48.58 32.89 5.13
N PHE A 276 -48.04 31.67 5.32
CA PHE A 276 -46.96 31.14 4.51
C PHE A 276 -47.02 29.62 4.28
N SER A 277 -46.32 29.16 3.25
CA SER A 277 -46.13 27.75 2.91
C SER A 277 -44.67 27.31 3.12
N LEU A 278 -44.48 26.03 3.40
CA LEU A 278 -43.19 25.39 3.67
C LEU A 278 -42.81 24.42 2.54
N LYS A 279 -41.53 24.36 2.19
CA LYS A 279 -40.96 23.41 1.22
C LYS A 279 -39.64 22.82 1.68
N GLY A 280 -39.18 21.81 0.95
CA GLY A 280 -37.87 21.19 1.12
C GLY A 280 -37.89 19.99 2.07
N GLY A 281 -36.69 19.50 2.39
CA GLY A 281 -36.47 18.50 3.42
C GLY A 281 -36.01 19.18 4.71
N SER A 282 -34.91 18.69 5.27
CA SER A 282 -34.28 19.26 6.45
C SER A 282 -33.06 20.12 6.07
N PRO A 283 -32.90 21.34 6.62
CA PRO A 283 -33.91 22.16 7.29
C PRO A 283 -35.03 22.60 6.32
N VAL A 284 -36.21 22.87 6.87
CA VAL A 284 -37.39 23.31 6.12
C VAL A 284 -37.27 24.79 5.72
N GLN A 285 -37.71 25.14 4.51
CA GLN A 285 -37.63 26.49 3.94
C GLN A 285 -39.02 27.14 3.76
N ILE A 286 -39.13 28.44 3.97
CA ILE A 286 -40.29 29.26 3.59
C ILE A 286 -40.35 29.35 2.05
N TYR A 287 -41.50 29.01 1.45
CA TYR A 287 -41.66 29.03 -0.02
C TYR A 287 -42.56 30.13 -0.56
N CYS A 288 -43.73 30.33 0.04
CA CYS A 288 -44.61 31.42 -0.36
C CYS A 288 -44.99 32.14 0.92
N LEU A 289 -44.85 33.45 0.95
CA LEU A 289 -45.15 34.29 2.09
C LEU A 289 -46.09 35.40 1.63
N ASP A 290 -47.27 35.50 2.23
CA ASP A 290 -48.16 36.64 2.01
C ASP A 290 -47.51 37.90 2.58
N PRO A 291 -47.22 38.94 1.77
CA PRO A 291 -46.63 40.18 2.26
C PRO A 291 -47.46 40.91 3.33
N ALA A 292 -48.77 40.63 3.43
CA ALA A 292 -49.67 41.24 4.40
C ALA A 292 -49.76 40.46 5.73
N CYS A 293 -49.23 39.23 5.83
CA CYS A 293 -49.38 38.43 7.04
C CYS A 293 -48.49 38.89 8.20
N ALA A 294 -48.92 38.59 9.43
CA ALA A 294 -48.19 38.95 10.66
C ALA A 294 -46.72 38.48 10.67
N ALA A 295 -46.44 37.30 10.11
CA ALA A 295 -45.08 36.77 10.03
C ALA A 295 -44.17 37.62 9.09
N ALA A 296 -44.69 38.07 7.95
CA ALA A 296 -43.98 38.96 7.03
C ALA A 296 -43.69 40.33 7.66
N LEU A 297 -44.68 40.90 8.36
CA LEU A 297 -44.54 42.16 9.09
C LEU A 297 -43.51 42.07 10.24
N MET A 298 -43.33 40.87 10.82
CA MET A 298 -42.27 40.58 11.80
C MET A 298 -40.92 40.19 11.17
N GLY A 299 -40.79 40.36 9.84
CA GLY A 299 -39.52 40.24 9.12
C GLY A 299 -39.20 38.85 8.59
N LEU A 300 -40.15 37.90 8.57
CA LEU A 300 -40.00 36.64 7.84
C LEU A 300 -39.81 36.95 6.35
N LYS A 301 -39.00 36.14 5.65
CA LYS A 301 -38.76 36.29 4.21
C LYS A 301 -38.98 34.97 3.48
N GLU A 302 -39.41 35.08 2.23
CA GLU A 302 -39.34 33.93 1.32
C GLU A 302 -37.88 33.47 1.18
N GLY A 303 -37.66 32.15 1.22
CA GLY A 303 -36.33 31.56 1.16
C GLY A 303 -35.61 31.42 2.51
N ASP A 304 -36.16 31.94 3.61
CA ASP A 304 -35.65 31.69 4.96
C ASP A 304 -35.75 30.21 5.34
N TYR A 305 -34.80 29.71 6.13
CA TYR A 305 -34.80 28.35 6.68
C TYR A 305 -35.11 28.36 8.18
N ILE A 306 -36.03 27.49 8.60
CA ILE A 306 -36.41 27.33 10.02
C ILE A 306 -35.36 26.48 10.73
N VAL A 307 -34.78 27.00 11.82
CA VAL A 307 -33.80 26.28 12.64
C VAL A 307 -34.32 25.88 14.01
N SER A 308 -35.33 26.59 14.53
CA SER A 308 -35.96 26.31 15.83
C SER A 308 -37.44 26.71 15.81
N VAL A 309 -38.29 25.97 16.53
CA VAL A 309 -39.69 26.31 16.80
C VAL A 309 -39.96 26.05 18.28
N GLY A 310 -40.38 27.07 19.03
CA GLY A 310 -40.62 26.99 20.47
C GLY A 310 -39.40 26.53 21.27
N GLY A 311 -38.20 26.93 20.86
CA GLY A 311 -36.92 26.48 21.45
C GLY A 311 -36.50 25.05 21.09
N VAL A 312 -37.27 24.31 20.28
CA VAL A 312 -36.92 22.96 19.82
C VAL A 312 -36.18 23.01 18.48
N ASP A 313 -35.01 22.38 18.43
CA ASP A 313 -34.20 22.27 17.21
C ASP A 313 -34.98 21.57 16.07
N CYS A 314 -35.20 22.31 14.98
CA CYS A 314 -35.92 21.86 13.80
C CYS A 314 -35.02 21.57 12.59
N LYS A 315 -33.69 21.74 12.70
CA LYS A 315 -32.77 21.66 11.55
C LYS A 315 -32.76 20.29 10.83
N TRP A 316 -33.16 19.23 11.52
CA TRP A 316 -33.22 17.85 11.00
C TRP A 316 -34.65 17.38 10.67
N LEU A 317 -35.66 18.19 10.94
CA LEU A 317 -37.07 17.82 10.75
C LEU A 317 -37.53 18.10 9.32
N GLY A 318 -38.51 17.34 8.86
CA GLY A 318 -39.23 17.57 7.60
C GLY A 318 -40.45 18.50 7.77
N VAL A 319 -41.06 18.88 6.65
CA VAL A 319 -42.20 19.83 6.60
C VAL A 319 -43.33 19.44 7.55
N ASN A 320 -43.74 18.17 7.58
CA ASN A 320 -44.85 17.71 8.42
C ASN A 320 -44.56 17.88 9.91
N GLU A 321 -43.36 17.49 10.36
CA GLU A 321 -42.94 17.59 11.76
C GLU A 321 -42.82 19.05 12.22
N VAL A 322 -42.38 19.95 11.33
CA VAL A 322 -42.34 21.40 11.59
C VAL A 322 -43.77 21.99 11.65
N LEU A 323 -44.67 21.58 10.75
CA LEU A 323 -46.08 22.00 10.79
C LEU A 323 -46.80 21.51 12.04
N GLU A 324 -46.54 20.28 12.50
CA GLU A 324 -47.05 19.75 13.76
C GLU A 324 -46.57 20.60 14.94
N LYS A 325 -45.28 20.95 14.99
CA LYS A 325 -44.74 21.84 16.03
C LYS A 325 -45.40 23.22 16.03
N LEU A 326 -45.53 23.86 14.86
CA LEU A 326 -46.18 25.16 14.73
C LEU A 326 -47.65 25.12 15.20
N ARG A 327 -48.39 24.04 14.89
CA ARG A 327 -49.78 23.86 15.31
C ARG A 327 -49.95 23.44 16.76
N SER A 328 -48.95 22.80 17.37
CA SER A 328 -49.05 22.24 18.73
C SER A 328 -49.15 23.29 19.85
N VAL A 329 -48.85 24.56 19.55
CA VAL A 329 -48.84 25.68 20.50
C VAL A 329 -50.22 26.35 20.65
N GLY A 330 -51.14 26.12 19.70
CA GLY A 330 -52.51 26.68 19.73
C GLY A 330 -52.54 28.19 19.48
N GLU A 331 -53.41 28.91 20.18
CA GLU A 331 -53.59 30.37 20.04
C GLU A 331 -52.47 31.21 20.67
N GLN A 332 -51.47 30.59 21.31
CA GLN A 332 -50.34 31.30 21.92
C GLN A 332 -49.29 31.69 20.85
N PRO A 333 -48.58 32.81 21.03
CA PRO A 333 -47.53 33.22 20.10
C PRO A 333 -46.42 32.18 20.02
N VAL A 334 -46.08 31.76 18.79
CA VAL A 334 -45.02 30.80 18.51
C VAL A 334 -43.74 31.53 18.16
N GLU A 335 -42.71 31.33 18.97
CA GLU A 335 -41.35 31.76 18.64
C GLU A 335 -40.76 30.81 17.59
N ILE A 336 -40.30 31.36 16.46
CA ILE A 336 -39.47 30.65 15.49
C ILE A 336 -38.13 31.35 15.32
N GLU A 337 -37.06 30.57 15.16
CA GLU A 337 -35.76 31.10 14.72
C GLU A 337 -35.54 30.73 13.25
N VAL A 338 -35.17 31.72 12.44
CA VAL A 338 -34.87 31.54 11.01
C VAL A 338 -33.50 32.09 10.61
N ILE A 339 -32.93 31.53 9.56
CA ILE A 339 -31.71 32.04 8.91
C ILE A 339 -31.93 32.27 7.42
N SER A 340 -31.27 33.29 6.87
CA SER A 340 -31.26 33.57 5.43
C SER A 340 -29.89 33.22 4.84
N CYS A 341 -29.87 32.64 3.64
CA CYS A 341 -28.63 32.50 2.87
C CYS A 341 -28.21 33.88 2.35
N GLN A 342 -26.93 34.21 2.46
CA GLN A 342 -26.35 35.44 1.93
C GLN A 342 -25.75 35.17 0.53
N ASP A 343 -25.96 36.10 -0.40
CA ASP A 343 -25.47 35.96 -1.78
C ASP A 343 -23.96 35.69 -1.84
N THR A 344 -23.58 34.72 -2.67
CA THR A 344 -22.19 34.25 -2.80
C THR A 344 -21.34 35.17 -3.69
N ALA A 345 -21.42 36.48 -3.47
CA ALA A 345 -20.54 37.45 -4.11
C ALA A 345 -19.10 37.29 -3.56
N ALA A 346 -18.16 37.01 -4.47
CA ALA A 346 -16.72 36.83 -4.20
C ALA A 346 -16.35 35.69 -3.23
N SER A 347 -16.37 34.45 -3.75
CA SER A 347 -15.62 33.33 -3.15
C SER A 347 -14.11 33.54 -3.31
N MET A 348 -13.38 33.70 -2.21
CA MET A 348 -11.92 33.68 -2.23
C MET A 348 -11.43 32.29 -2.64
N HIS A 349 -10.51 32.22 -3.59
CA HIS A 349 -9.95 30.95 -4.03
C HIS A 349 -9.09 30.36 -2.91
N SER A 350 -9.47 29.18 -2.41
CA SER A 350 -8.65 28.41 -1.46
C SER A 350 -7.33 28.01 -2.13
N LYS A 351 -6.25 28.72 -1.81
CA LYS A 351 -4.90 28.42 -2.30
C LYS A 351 -4.31 27.27 -1.51
N SER A 352 -4.73 26.04 -1.83
CA SER A 352 -4.07 24.83 -1.35
C SER A 352 -2.63 24.75 -1.87
N ALA A 353 -1.64 24.75 -0.98
CA ALA A 353 -0.25 24.59 -1.36
C ALA A 353 0.00 23.21 -1.98
N THR A 354 0.50 23.17 -3.21
CA THR A 354 0.72 21.93 -3.97
C THR A 354 2.21 21.60 -4.04
N TYR A 355 2.57 20.37 -3.69
CA TYR A 355 3.90 19.82 -4.00
C TYR A 355 3.93 19.38 -5.47
N SER A 356 4.40 20.27 -6.36
CA SER A 356 4.71 19.93 -7.74
C SER A 356 6.12 19.34 -7.85
N VAL A 357 6.24 18.19 -8.52
CA VAL A 357 7.52 17.53 -8.77
C VAL A 357 8.43 18.48 -9.57
N GLY A 358 9.48 18.99 -8.93
CA GLY A 358 10.47 19.88 -9.55
C GLY A 358 10.71 21.23 -8.85
N MET A 359 9.90 21.64 -7.87
CA MET A 359 10.15 22.89 -7.12
C MET A 359 10.87 22.64 -5.78
N GLN A 360 11.95 23.39 -5.53
CA GLN A 360 12.66 23.37 -4.26
C GLN A 360 11.82 24.00 -3.15
N LYS A 361 11.54 23.22 -2.09
CA LYS A 361 11.10 23.62 -0.73
C LYS A 361 10.31 24.94 -0.63
N THR A 362 9.00 24.89 -0.83
CA THR A 362 8.09 25.95 -0.39
C THR A 362 7.17 25.44 0.72
N TYR A 363 7.67 25.41 1.96
CA TYR A 363 6.81 25.24 3.14
C TYR A 363 6.10 26.56 3.43
N SER A 364 4.80 26.63 3.18
CA SER A 364 3.95 27.78 3.50
C SER A 364 3.49 27.72 4.96
N LEU A 365 4.31 28.21 5.90
CA LEU A 365 3.94 28.38 7.31
C LEU A 365 2.98 29.58 7.50
N ILE A 366 1.72 29.44 7.04
CA ILE A 366 0.68 30.50 7.14
C ILE A 366 -0.57 29.96 7.87
N CYS A 367 -0.38 29.12 8.90
CA CYS A 367 -1.45 28.65 9.80
C CYS A 367 -1.07 28.63 11.29
N LEU A 368 -0.05 29.39 11.72
CA LEU A 368 0.35 29.54 13.14
C LEU A 368 0.56 31.00 13.56
N ALA A 369 -0.02 31.96 12.84
CA ALA A 369 -0.16 33.33 13.33
C ALA A 369 -1.35 33.39 14.29
N MET A 370 -1.17 32.89 15.52
CA MET A 370 -1.98 33.33 16.65
C MET A 370 -1.47 34.73 17.03
N GLU A 371 -2.35 35.71 17.06
CA GLU A 371 -2.04 37.03 17.59
C GLU A 371 -1.92 36.92 19.12
N GLU A 372 -0.69 36.92 19.63
CA GLU A 372 -0.40 37.24 21.02
C GLU A 372 0.19 38.66 21.10
N ASP A 373 -0.52 39.54 21.80
CA ASP A 373 -0.18 40.95 21.96
C ASP A 373 1.08 41.12 22.84
N LYS A 374 2.10 41.77 22.27
CA LYS A 374 3.12 42.65 22.90
C LYS A 374 3.89 42.16 24.14
N ILE A 375 5.22 42.28 24.05
CA ILE A 375 6.00 43.33 24.74
C ILE A 375 7.41 43.43 24.10
N ASP A 376 7.98 44.64 24.09
CA ASP A 376 9.25 44.98 23.44
C ASP A 376 10.49 44.24 23.99
N GLN A 377 11.42 43.90 23.08
CA GLN A 377 12.74 44.56 23.08
C GLN A 377 13.56 44.34 21.80
N THR A 378 14.48 45.27 21.54
CA THR A 378 15.17 45.47 20.27
C THR A 378 16.39 44.57 20.06
N LYS A 379 16.64 44.16 18.81
CA LYS A 379 17.99 44.03 18.19
C LYS A 379 17.91 43.87 16.67
N LYS A 380 18.70 44.66 15.93
CA LYS A 380 18.84 44.60 14.47
C LYS A 380 19.99 43.67 14.06
N ALA A 381 19.79 42.86 13.02
CA ALA A 381 20.85 42.28 12.19
C ALA A 381 20.31 42.06 10.74
N PRO A 382 21.15 42.10 9.69
CA PRO A 382 20.73 42.70 8.42
C PRO A 382 20.24 41.73 7.34
N LEU A 383 19.39 42.27 6.44
CA LEU A 383 19.07 41.66 5.16
C LEU A 383 20.33 41.52 4.28
N LYS A 384 20.47 40.38 3.58
CA LYS A 384 21.31 40.26 2.39
C LYS A 384 20.44 40.06 1.15
N LEU A 385 20.70 40.85 0.12
CA LEU A 385 20.05 40.82 -1.18
C LEU A 385 20.48 39.58 -1.99
N PRO A 386 19.65 39.08 -2.93
CA PRO A 386 20.02 37.98 -3.81
C PRO A 386 21.02 38.46 -4.89
N PHE A 387 21.99 37.60 -5.25
CA PHE A 387 22.93 37.86 -6.33
C PHE A 387 22.56 37.09 -7.61
N LEU A 388 23.08 37.56 -8.74
CA LEU A 388 22.56 37.36 -10.09
C LEU A 388 22.71 35.95 -10.66
N SER A 389 21.78 35.63 -11.56
CA SER A 389 21.85 34.54 -12.53
C SER A 389 22.97 34.74 -13.55
N TRP A 390 23.63 33.65 -13.94
CA TRP A 390 24.33 33.55 -15.22
C TRP A 390 24.02 32.19 -15.85
N GLY A 391 23.71 32.15 -17.15
CA GLY A 391 23.60 30.91 -17.89
C GLY A 391 24.16 31.06 -19.30
N THR A 392 24.91 30.04 -19.77
CA THR A 392 25.15 29.79 -21.20
C THR A 392 25.66 28.37 -21.46
N LYS A 393 24.82 27.59 -22.17
CA LYS A 393 25.10 26.69 -23.30
C LYS A 393 26.38 25.79 -23.36
N ASN A 394 26.08 24.49 -23.56
CA ASN A 394 26.62 23.57 -24.59
C ASN A 394 27.90 22.72 -24.38
N ARG A 395 27.69 21.41 -24.70
CA ARG A 395 28.47 20.50 -25.59
C ARG A 395 29.34 19.36 -24.98
N GLN A 396 28.79 18.15 -25.10
CA GLN A 396 29.37 16.88 -25.60
C GLN A 396 30.67 16.24 -25.04
N LYS A 397 30.48 14.96 -24.66
CA LYS A 397 31.29 13.75 -24.96
C LYS A 397 32.58 13.40 -24.15
N ALA A 398 32.53 12.15 -23.66
CA ALA A 398 33.56 11.08 -23.74
C ALA A 398 34.41 10.70 -22.50
N ALA A 399 34.23 9.43 -22.11
CA ALA A 399 35.23 8.39 -21.80
C ALA A 399 36.26 8.55 -20.64
N SER A 400 36.07 7.67 -19.63
CA SER A 400 37.03 6.70 -19.06
C SER A 400 38.50 7.12 -18.82
N THR A 401 39.00 6.97 -17.58
CA THR A 401 39.87 5.83 -17.18
C THR A 401 40.33 5.88 -15.70
N LEU A 402 40.36 4.69 -15.09
CA LEU A 402 41.36 4.10 -14.15
C LEU A 402 41.98 4.84 -12.93
N CYS A 403 42.13 3.99 -11.89
CA CYS A 403 43.19 3.93 -10.85
C CYS A 403 43.01 4.59 -9.46
N LEU A 404 43.18 3.72 -8.45
CA LEU A 404 43.45 3.99 -7.03
C LEU A 404 44.93 4.37 -6.81
N PRO A 405 45.34 4.83 -5.61
CA PRO A 405 45.92 3.84 -4.68
C PRO A 405 45.62 4.00 -3.17
N SER A 406 45.73 2.84 -2.51
CA SER A 406 45.80 2.46 -1.08
C SER A 406 46.29 3.45 0.01
N ALA A 407 45.78 3.27 1.24
CA ALA A 407 46.51 3.49 2.50
C ALA A 407 46.01 2.59 3.66
N VAL A 408 46.93 2.23 4.58
CA VAL A 408 46.85 1.15 5.60
C VAL A 408 47.70 1.59 6.82
N ALA A 409 47.45 1.31 8.12
CA ALA A 409 46.50 0.44 8.87
C ALA A 409 46.14 1.07 10.25
N GLY A 410 45.30 0.40 11.06
CA GLY A 410 45.13 0.72 12.50
C GLY A 410 44.26 -0.31 13.26
N SER A 411 44.74 -0.85 14.38
CA SER A 411 44.24 -2.10 15.00
C SER A 411 43.73 -1.99 16.45
N SER A 412 42.68 -2.77 16.77
CA SER A 412 42.30 -3.30 18.12
C SER A 412 41.93 -2.29 19.24
N GLN A 413 40.99 -2.56 20.15
CA GLN A 413 41.00 -3.62 21.19
C GLN A 413 39.63 -3.80 21.88
N PHE A 414 39.34 -5.02 22.38
CA PHE A 414 38.61 -5.42 23.62
C PHE A 414 37.22 -4.80 24.00
N LYS A 415 36.30 -5.42 24.77
CA LYS A 415 36.27 -6.66 25.60
C LYS A 415 34.80 -7.09 25.89
N LYS A 416 34.58 -8.41 26.10
CA LYS A 416 33.57 -9.09 26.97
C LYS A 416 32.06 -8.77 26.78
N LYS A 417 31.23 -9.75 26.37
CA LYS A 417 30.61 -10.86 27.15
C LYS A 417 29.48 -10.42 28.11
N LEU A 418 28.25 -10.90 27.85
CA LEU A 418 27.32 -11.46 28.84
C LEU A 418 26.16 -12.22 28.14
N SER A 419 26.25 -13.55 28.14
CA SER A 419 25.11 -14.48 28.20
C SER A 419 24.67 -14.61 29.68
N PRO A 420 23.54 -15.29 30.06
CA PRO A 420 22.73 -16.23 29.28
C PRO A 420 21.20 -16.08 29.40
N PHE A 421 20.46 -16.79 28.56
CA PHE A 421 19.51 -17.83 29.01
C PHE A 421 19.27 -18.81 27.85
N THR A 422 19.07 -20.09 28.18
CA THR A 422 19.16 -21.23 27.26
C THR A 422 17.83 -21.98 27.17
N LEU A 423 17.69 -22.84 26.15
CA LEU A 423 16.73 -23.94 26.02
C LEU A 423 15.28 -23.57 25.66
N LEU A 424 14.95 -23.72 24.37
CA LEU A 424 13.79 -24.51 23.95
C LEU A 424 14.19 -25.39 22.74
N ASN A 425 13.51 -26.52 22.57
CA ASN A 425 14.01 -27.68 21.82
C ASN A 425 14.19 -27.48 20.31
N THR A 426 15.25 -28.09 19.80
CA THR A 426 15.40 -28.48 18.40
C THR A 426 14.48 -29.66 18.06
N GLU A 427 13.33 -29.39 17.46
CA GLU A 427 12.72 -30.26 16.44
C GLU A 427 11.62 -29.47 15.70
N SER A 428 11.95 -28.96 14.51
CA SER A 428 10.97 -28.45 13.56
C SER A 428 11.47 -28.72 12.15
N SER A 429 11.04 -29.85 11.60
CA SER A 429 11.19 -30.19 10.20
C SER A 429 10.15 -29.42 9.38
N LEU A 430 10.39 -28.14 9.15
CA LEU A 430 9.72 -27.37 8.12
C LEU A 430 10.77 -26.95 7.09
N TYR A 431 10.44 -27.26 5.84
CA TYR A 431 11.34 -27.38 4.69
C TYR A 431 12.22 -28.64 4.69
#